data_AF-A0A369WXB4-F1
#
_entry.id   AF-A0A369WXB4-F1
#
_cell.length_a   1.000
_cell.length_b   1.000
_cell.length_c   1.000
_cell.angle_alpha   90.00
_cell.angle_beta   90.00
_cell.angle_gamma   90.00
#
_symmetry.space_group_name_H-M   'P 1'
#
loop_
_entity.id
_entity.type
_entity.pdbx_description
1 polymer ?
#
loop_
_entity_poly.entity_id
_entity_poly.type
_entity_poly.pdbx_seq_one_letter_code
_entity_poly.pdbx_strand_id
1 'polypeptide(L)'
;MSFEEMNLGDLIAAAHDIREQKRALDKASKELGKEFDEMGIALVKKLDEQGVDKTTVNGIAISVSEQEMPQVSDWEALGEYIISKRFLHLLQRRVSATAFRELLQAGENVPGVDTWTKRGVNMRATH
;
A
#
# COMPACT_ATOMS: atom_id res chain seq x y z
N MET A 1 -1.10 12.40 -29.20
CA MET A 1 -0.58 13.72 -28.83
C MET A 1 0.25 13.56 -27.58
N SER A 2 1.47 14.08 -27.58
CA SER A 2 2.29 14.09 -26.36
C SER A 2 1.67 15.07 -25.37
N PHE A 3 1.65 14.74 -24.07
CA PHE A 3 1.18 15.65 -23.02
C PHE A 3 1.97 16.97 -22.99
N GLU A 4 3.20 16.95 -23.51
CA GLU A 4 4.10 18.11 -23.57
C GLU A 4 3.71 19.14 -24.65
N GLU A 5 2.88 18.75 -25.62
CA GLU A 5 2.46 19.61 -26.74
C GLU A 5 1.11 20.30 -26.49
N MET A 6 0.37 19.88 -25.44
CA MET A 6 -0.92 20.46 -25.08
C MET A 6 -0.72 21.80 -24.36
N ASN A 7 -1.62 22.76 -24.60
CA ASN A 7 -1.62 23.98 -23.79
C ASN A 7 -2.08 23.66 -22.35
N LEU A 8 -1.81 24.57 -21.41
CA LEU A 8 -2.11 24.37 -20.00
C LEU A 8 -3.60 24.09 -19.72
N GLY A 9 -4.51 24.75 -20.44
CA GLY A 9 -5.95 24.57 -20.26
C GLY A 9 -6.40 23.17 -20.66
N ASP A 10 -5.98 22.72 -21.85
CA ASP A 10 -6.30 21.39 -22.37
C ASP A 10 -5.66 20.29 -21.51
N LEU A 11 -4.45 20.53 -21.01
CA LEU A 11 -3.76 19.59 -20.12
C LEU A 11 -4.46 19.46 -18.76
N ILE A 12 -4.98 20.56 -18.20
CA ILE A 12 -5.77 20.54 -16.95
C ILE A 12 -7.08 19.78 -17.16
N ALA A 13 -7.80 20.04 -18.26
CA ALA A 13 -9.04 19.35 -18.59
C ALA A 13 -8.81 17.83 -18.76
N ALA A 14 -7.82 17.45 -19.58
CA ALA A 14 -7.47 16.04 -19.78
C ALA A 14 -7.04 15.36 -18.47
N ALA A 15 -6.25 16.04 -17.63
CA ALA A 15 -5.83 15.51 -16.34
C ALA A 15 -7.02 15.35 -15.37
N HIS A 16 -8.00 16.25 -15.41
CA HIS A 16 -9.23 16.14 -14.63
C HIS A 16 -10.06 14.94 -15.07
N ASP A 17 -10.27 14.76 -16.38
CA ASP A 17 -11.06 13.65 -16.92
C ASP A 17 -10.43 12.29 -16.60
N ILE A 18 -9.11 12.17 -16.78
CA ILE A 18 -8.36 10.96 -16.41
C ILE A 18 -8.49 10.68 -14.90
N ARG A 19 -8.47 11.72 -14.06
CA ARG A 19 -8.63 11.56 -12.61
C ARG A 19 -10.01 11.03 -12.25
N GLU A 20 -11.08 11.50 -12.90
CA GLU A 20 -12.44 11.01 -12.65
C GLU A 20 -12.62 9.57 -13.15
N GLN A 21 -12.07 9.23 -14.32
CA GLN A 21 -12.05 7.83 -14.79
C GLN A 21 -11.32 6.92 -13.81
N LYS A 22 -10.14 7.34 -13.33
CA LYS A 22 -9.39 6.59 -12.32
C LYS A 22 -10.21 6.41 -11.03
N ARG A 23 -10.90 7.44 -10.56
CA ARG A 23 -11.76 7.32 -9.36
C ARG A 23 -12.88 6.31 -9.53
N ALA A 24 -13.53 6.30 -10.69
CA ALA A 24 -14.57 5.33 -10.99
C ALA A 24 -14.03 3.90 -11.01
N LEU A 25 -12.89 3.68 -11.67
CA LEU A 25 -12.22 2.38 -11.72
C LEU A 25 -11.69 1.95 -10.35
N ASP A 26 -11.11 2.85 -9.56
CA ASP A 26 -10.63 2.56 -8.20
C ASP A 26 -11.80 2.15 -7.29
N LYS A 27 -12.98 2.73 -7.48
CA LYS A 27 -14.19 2.33 -6.73
C LYS A 27 -14.63 0.92 -7.14
N ALA A 28 -14.76 0.66 -8.44
CA ALA A 28 -15.15 -0.67 -8.94
C ALA A 28 -14.13 -1.76 -8.54
N SER A 29 -12.83 -1.45 -8.60
CA SER A 29 -11.75 -2.33 -8.18
C SER A 29 -11.83 -2.66 -6.68
N LYS A 30 -12.15 -1.68 -5.83
CA LYS A 30 -12.37 -1.90 -4.40
C LYS A 30 -13.59 -2.77 -4.12
N GLU A 31 -14.69 -2.58 -4.86
CA GLU A 31 -15.90 -3.39 -4.71
C GLU A 31 -15.65 -4.84 -5.12
N LEU A 32 -15.08 -5.06 -6.32
CA LEU A 32 -14.69 -6.39 -6.79
C LEU A 32 -13.65 -7.06 -5.88
N GLY A 33 -12.71 -6.29 -5.34
CA GLY A 33 -11.72 -6.79 -4.39
C GLY A 33 -12.37 -7.34 -3.12
N LYS A 34 -13.36 -6.62 -2.56
CA LYS A 34 -14.11 -7.11 -1.40
C LYS A 34 -14.89 -8.38 -1.70
N GLU A 35 -15.60 -8.42 -2.83
CA GLU A 35 -16.34 -9.61 -3.25
C GLU A 35 -15.41 -10.81 -3.42
N PHE A 36 -14.22 -10.59 -4.01
CA PHE A 36 -13.20 -11.62 -4.18
C PHE A 36 -12.64 -12.12 -2.84
N ASP A 37 -12.36 -11.22 -1.90
CA ASP A 37 -11.89 -11.59 -0.55
C ASP A 37 -12.95 -12.39 0.22
N GLU A 38 -14.22 -11.97 0.15
CA GLU A 38 -15.36 -12.69 0.74
C GLU A 38 -15.53 -14.09 0.13
N MET A 39 -15.39 -14.21 -1.20
CA MET A 39 -15.36 -15.51 -1.88
C MET A 39 -14.17 -16.37 -1.43
N GLY A 40 -12.99 -15.78 -1.22
CA GLY A 40 -11.81 -16.47 -0.71
C GLY A 40 -12.05 -17.11 0.65
N ILE A 41 -12.64 -16.36 1.59
CA ILE A 41 -13.04 -16.87 2.91
C ILE A 41 -14.02 -18.04 2.77
N ALA A 42 -15.02 -17.92 1.91
CA ALA A 42 -16.00 -18.98 1.67
C ALA A 42 -15.38 -20.22 1.03
N LEU A 43 -14.40 -20.06 0.14
CA LEU A 43 -13.67 -21.17 -0.49
C LEU A 43 -12.83 -21.92 0.54
N VAL A 44 -12.05 -21.23 1.38
CA VAL A 44 -11.28 -21.85 2.46
C VAL A 44 -12.21 -22.64 3.38
N LYS A 45 -13.31 -22.04 3.84
CA LYS A 45 -14.29 -22.73 4.69
C LYS A 45 -14.83 -24.01 4.04
N LYS A 46 -15.14 -23.99 2.73
CA LYS A 46 -15.62 -25.18 2.02
C LYS A 46 -14.53 -26.25 1.85
N LEU A 47 -13.29 -25.84 1.64
CA LEU A 47 -12.15 -26.75 1.58
C LEU A 47 -11.91 -27.42 2.94
N ASP A 48 -11.99 -26.66 4.02
CA ASP A 48 -11.89 -27.16 5.40
C ASP A 48 -13.03 -28.15 5.73
N GLU A 49 -14.28 -27.82 5.37
CA GLU A 49 -15.44 -28.72 5.54
C GLU A 49 -15.27 -30.05 4.79
N GLN A 50 -14.52 -30.05 3.69
CA GLN A 50 -14.22 -31.24 2.88
C GLN A 50 -12.91 -31.92 3.30
N GLY A 51 -12.09 -31.28 4.14
CA GLY A 51 -10.77 -31.76 4.53
C GLY A 51 -9.78 -31.83 3.37
N VAL A 52 -9.87 -30.88 2.42
CA VAL A 52 -9.04 -30.88 1.19
C VAL A 52 -8.21 -29.60 1.10
N ASP A 53 -6.89 -29.73 1.22
CA ASP A 53 -5.98 -28.58 1.15
C ASP A 53 -5.74 -28.09 -0.29
N LYS A 54 -6.00 -28.93 -1.29
CA LYS A 54 -5.81 -28.63 -2.72
C LYS A 54 -6.79 -29.39 -3.60
N THR A 55 -7.45 -28.68 -4.51
CA THR A 55 -8.35 -29.29 -5.50
C THR A 55 -8.31 -28.56 -6.84
N THR A 56 -8.70 -29.23 -7.92
CA THR A 56 -8.81 -28.64 -9.25
C THR A 56 -10.19 -28.92 -9.80
N VAL A 57 -10.92 -27.85 -10.17
CA VAL A 57 -12.26 -27.95 -10.76
C VAL A 57 -12.29 -27.14 -12.05
N ASN A 58 -12.77 -27.74 -13.14
CA ASN A 58 -12.89 -27.08 -14.46
C ASN A 58 -11.60 -26.41 -14.96
N GLY A 59 -10.44 -27.01 -14.66
CA GLY A 59 -9.13 -26.47 -15.05
C GLY A 59 -8.57 -25.38 -14.14
N ILE A 60 -9.28 -25.01 -13.06
CA ILE A 60 -8.83 -24.03 -12.07
C ILE A 60 -8.38 -24.77 -10.81
N ALA A 61 -7.12 -24.61 -10.43
CA ALA A 61 -6.55 -25.19 -9.22
C ALA A 61 -6.62 -24.20 -8.06
N ILE A 62 -7.03 -24.66 -6.88
CA ILE A 62 -7.04 -23.91 -5.63
C ILE A 62 -6.27 -24.70 -4.59
N SER A 63 -5.46 -24.01 -3.79
CA SER A 63 -4.75 -24.57 -2.64
C SER A 63 -4.79 -23.59 -1.47
N VAL A 64 -5.02 -24.10 -0.26
CA VAL A 64 -4.86 -23.32 0.97
C VAL A 64 -3.37 -23.18 1.27
N SER A 65 -2.94 -21.97 1.62
CA SER A 65 -1.57 -21.70 2.06
C SER A 65 -1.61 -21.05 3.43
N GLU A 66 -0.94 -21.67 4.41
CA GLU A 66 -0.79 -21.13 5.74
C GLU A 66 0.61 -20.51 5.89
N GLN A 67 0.65 -19.29 6.44
CA GLN A 67 1.89 -18.60 6.78
C GLN A 67 1.75 -18.00 8.17
N GLU A 68 2.68 -18.31 9.05
CA GLU A 68 2.78 -17.65 10.34
C GLU A 68 3.23 -16.20 10.13
N MET A 69 2.32 -15.26 10.35
CA MET A 69 2.61 -13.83 10.23
C MET A 69 2.94 -13.23 11.59
N PRO A 70 3.98 -12.41 11.71
CA PRO A 70 4.32 -11.78 12.99
C PRO A 70 3.25 -10.75 13.37
N GLN A 71 2.74 -10.86 14.60
CA GLN A 71 1.87 -9.87 15.24
C GLN A 71 2.58 -9.34 16.49
N VAL A 72 2.76 -8.01 16.56
CA VAL A 72 3.41 -7.38 17.71
C VAL A 72 2.35 -7.05 18.77
N SER A 73 2.47 -7.66 19.94
CA SER A 73 1.63 -7.35 21.11
C SER A 73 2.24 -6.28 22.02
N ASP A 74 3.57 -6.18 22.05
CA ASP A 74 4.32 -5.25 22.89
C ASP A 74 5.48 -4.63 22.08
N TRP A 75 5.36 -3.34 21.78
CA TRP A 75 6.34 -2.60 20.99
C TRP A 75 7.58 -2.21 21.79
N GLU A 76 7.45 -2.04 23.10
CA GLU A 76 8.55 -1.65 23.98
C GLU A 76 9.52 -2.83 24.12
N ALA A 77 8.99 -4.00 24.49
CA ALA A 77 9.77 -5.23 24.60
C ALA A 77 10.44 -5.62 23.26
N LEU A 78 9.74 -5.48 22.13
CA LEU A 78 10.30 -5.73 20.81
C LEU A 78 11.42 -4.73 20.47
N GLY A 79 11.23 -3.45 20.77
CA GLY A 79 12.22 -2.40 20.53
C GLY A 79 13.52 -2.65 21.28
N GLU A 80 13.43 -2.95 22.58
CA GLU A 80 14.57 -3.30 23.42
C GLU A 80 15.31 -4.53 22.89
N TYR A 81 14.56 -5.56 22.47
CA TYR A 81 15.11 -6.77 21.88
C TYR A 81 15.88 -6.51 20.58
N ILE A 82 15.31 -5.68 19.69
CA ILE A 82 15.94 -5.32 18.41
C ILE A 82 17.24 -4.54 18.64
N ILE A 83 17.23 -3.56 19.55
CA ILE A 83 18.38 -2.69 19.81
C ILE A 83 19.49 -3.48 20.51
N SER A 84 19.17 -4.22 21.57
CA SER A 84 20.15 -4.99 22.34
C SER A 84 20.89 -6.03 21.50
N LYS A 85 20.18 -6.72 20.59
CA LYS A 85 20.76 -7.73 19.68
C LYS A 85 21.19 -7.19 18.32
N ARG A 86 20.94 -5.90 18.05
CA ARG A 86 21.16 -5.26 16.74
C ARG A 86 20.44 -5.96 15.57
N PHE A 87 19.25 -6.50 15.83
CA PHE A 87 18.42 -7.19 14.83
C PHE A 87 17.62 -6.21 13.97
N LEU A 88 18.32 -5.26 13.34
CA LEU A 88 17.71 -4.24 12.47
C LEU A 88 17.05 -4.83 11.21
N HIS A 89 17.33 -6.11 10.88
CA HIS A 89 16.68 -6.82 9.78
C HIS A 89 15.20 -7.16 10.07
N LEU A 90 14.75 -7.10 11.33
CA LEU A 90 13.34 -7.21 11.69
C LEU A 90 12.55 -5.95 11.36
N LEU A 91 13.24 -4.84 11.08
CA LEU A 91 12.63 -3.56 10.73
C LEU A 91 12.65 -3.33 9.22
N GLN A 92 11.59 -2.70 8.73
CA GLN A 92 11.56 -2.20 7.35
C GLN A 92 12.46 -0.98 7.22
N ARG A 93 13.30 -0.95 6.19
CA ARG A 93 14.19 0.19 5.90
C ARG A 93 13.41 1.35 5.29
N ARG A 94 12.78 2.15 6.14
CA ARG A 94 12.09 3.38 5.74
C ARG A 94 12.26 4.46 6.80
N VAL A 95 12.71 5.64 6.37
CA VAL A 95 12.71 6.82 7.22
C VAL A 95 11.28 7.34 7.36
N SER A 96 10.85 7.61 8.59
CA SER A 96 9.57 8.30 8.83
C SER A 96 9.68 9.75 8.37
N ALA A 97 8.96 10.10 7.30
CA ALA A 97 8.97 11.45 6.75
C ALA A 97 8.43 12.50 7.74
N THR A 98 7.52 12.11 8.62
CA THR A 98 6.97 12.99 9.66
C THR A 98 8.03 13.28 10.72
N ALA A 99 8.63 12.25 11.31
CA ALA A 99 9.66 12.42 12.34
C ALA A 99 10.90 13.14 11.79
N PHE A 100 11.31 12.81 10.56
CA PHE A 100 12.41 13.53 9.89
C PHE A 100 12.11 15.03 9.71
N ARG A 101 10.87 15.39 9.35
CA ARG A 101 10.48 16.80 9.22
C ARG A 101 10.48 17.52 10.55
N GLU A 102 10.05 16.86 11.62
CA GLU A 102 10.07 17.42 12.99
C GLU A 102 11.50 17.71 13.44
N LEU A 103 12.44 16.78 13.22
CA LEU A 103 13.86 16.96 13.54
C LEU A 103 14.48 18.12 12.74
N LEU A 104 14.21 18.20 11.43
CA LEU A 104 14.66 19.32 10.61
C LEU A 104 14.09 20.67 11.08
N GLN A 105 12.82 20.72 11.50
CA GLN A 105 12.20 21.92 12.05
C GLN A 105 12.80 22.33 13.40
N ALA A 106 13.25 21.35 14.19
CA ALA A 106 14.01 21.57 15.41
C ALA A 106 15.47 22.00 15.16
N GLY A 107 15.91 22.07 13.89
CA GLY A 107 17.27 22.43 13.50
C GLY A 107 18.27 21.26 13.52
N GLU A 108 17.79 20.03 13.68
CA GLU A 108 18.61 18.83 13.73
C GLU A 108 18.77 18.21 12.33
N ASN A 109 20.01 18.04 11.90
CA ASN A 109 20.34 17.33 10.66
C ASN A 109 20.47 15.83 10.94
N VAL A 110 19.63 15.01 10.32
CA VAL A 110 19.69 13.55 10.43
C VAL A 110 20.77 13.00 9.47
N PRO A 111 21.84 12.37 9.96
CA PRO A 111 22.90 11.84 9.10
C PRO A 111 22.40 10.76 8.13
N GLY A 112 22.95 10.76 6.91
CA GLY A 112 22.65 9.74 5.89
C GLY A 112 21.30 9.89 5.19
N VAL A 113 20.61 11.03 5.37
CA VAL A 113 19.34 11.35 4.70
C VAL A 113 19.47 12.65 3.93
N ASP A 114 19.38 12.58 2.61
CA ASP A 114 19.34 13.77 1.76
C ASP A 114 17.91 14.30 1.61
N THR A 115 17.76 15.63 1.62
CA THR A 115 16.48 16.28 1.38
C THR A 115 16.25 16.52 -0.11
N TRP A 116 15.09 16.11 -0.62
CA TRP A 116 14.64 16.50 -1.96
C TRP A 116 13.25 17.12 -1.93
N THR A 117 13.09 18.23 -2.65
CA THR A 117 11.81 18.94 -2.79
C THR A 117 11.00 18.35 -3.93
N LYS A 118 10.06 17.46 -3.60
CA LYS A 118 9.06 16.97 -4.56
C LYS A 118 8.08 18.10 -4.91
N ARG A 119 8.13 18.60 -6.14
CA ARG A 119 7.07 19.48 -6.68
C ARG A 119 5.93 18.63 -7.20
N GLY A 120 4.70 18.97 -6.81
CA GLY A 120 3.50 18.30 -7.25
C GLY A 120 2.38 19.31 -7.48
N VAL A 121 1.43 18.95 -8.33
CA VAL A 121 0.24 19.76 -8.59
C VAL A 121 -0.89 19.25 -7.72
N ASN A 122 -1.58 20.17 -7.03
CA ASN A 122 -2.84 19.87 -6.37
C ASN A 122 -3.98 20.42 -7.22
N MET A 123 -4.94 19.57 -7.59
CA MET A 123 -6.10 19.94 -8.40
C MET A 123 -7.36 19.89 -7.53
N ARG A 124 -8.09 21.02 -7.47
CA ARG A 124 -9.40 21.14 -6.81
C ARG A 124 -10.37 21.79 -7.80
N ALA A 125 -11.55 21.20 -7.95
CA ALA A 125 -12.66 21.84 -8.67
C ALA A 125 -13.26 22.91 -7.75
N THR A 126 -13.27 24.16 -8.20
CA THR A 126 -13.96 25.27 -7.53
C THR A 126 -15.24 25.50 -8.32
N HIS A 127 -16.39 25.23 -7.70
CA HIS A 127 -17.70 25.59 -8.26
C HIS A 127 -17.98 27.07 -8.01
#